data_AF-A0A419W7E8-F1
#
_entry.id   AF-A0A419W7E8-F1
#
_cell.length_a   1.000
_cell.length_b   1.000
_cell.length_c   1.000
_cell.angle_alpha   90.00
_cell.angle_beta   90.00
_cell.angle_gamma   90.00
#
_symmetry.space_group_name_H-M   'P 1'
#
loop_
_entity.id
_entity.type
_entity.pdbx_description
1 polymer ?
#
loop_
_entity_poly.entity_id
_entity_poly.type
_entity_poly.pdbx_seq_one_letter_code
_entity_poly.pdbx_strand_id
1 'polypeptide(L)'
;MKKHQLFRYLYAIVPALFVLILAIAASRLEGIRLIFFTRDVTTLGNLPFYAGAISTLGIFLWGVTAAICLFTSSLLLKLADRQLLNFFLVVAIISAYLMFDDLFLIHEHSGTWIRGGEKSIVLLLGGVVSLHLFLFRKIVQNTHYGMLLIAFSMLGASVIADELQPYFWEKGDLHTLAEDGTKWVGIVCWTGYYVQTAFDFIIQKTNEKR
;
A
#
# COMPACT_ATOMS: atom_id res chain seq x y z
N MET A 1 19.84 -24.04 -20.19
CA MET A 1 18.88 -22.97 -20.52
C MET A 1 17.40 -23.32 -20.24
N LYS A 2 16.85 -24.44 -20.72
CA LYS A 2 15.41 -24.78 -20.56
C LYS A 2 14.92 -25.01 -19.10
N LYS A 3 15.74 -25.61 -18.21
CA LYS A 3 15.38 -25.80 -16.79
C LYS A 3 15.20 -24.48 -16.03
N HIS A 4 16.07 -23.48 -16.24
CA HIS A 4 15.94 -22.17 -15.58
C HIS A 4 14.72 -21.37 -16.04
N GLN A 5 14.27 -21.59 -17.28
CA GLN A 5 13.03 -21.00 -17.80
C GLN A 5 11.80 -21.63 -17.12
N LEU A 6 11.78 -22.96 -16.95
CA LEU A 6 10.69 -23.67 -16.27
C LEU A 6 10.51 -23.21 -14.81
N PHE A 7 11.62 -23.04 -14.06
CA PHE A 7 11.57 -22.53 -12.69
C PHE A 7 10.97 -21.12 -12.60
N ARG A 8 11.16 -20.26 -13.61
CA ARG A 8 10.58 -18.90 -13.63
C ARG A 8 9.05 -18.91 -13.74
N TYR A 9 8.49 -19.81 -14.56
CA TYR A 9 7.03 -19.95 -14.67
C TYR A 9 6.41 -20.48 -13.38
N LEU A 10 7.10 -21.37 -12.67
CA LEU A 10 6.63 -21.89 -11.38
C LEU A 10 6.46 -20.78 -10.33
N TYR A 11 7.36 -19.78 -10.30
CA TYR A 11 7.23 -18.65 -9.37
C TYR A 11 5.98 -17.80 -9.60
N ALA A 12 5.44 -17.76 -10.82
CA ALA A 12 4.21 -17.03 -11.12
C ALA A 12 2.96 -17.89 -10.95
N ILE A 13 3.01 -19.14 -11.44
CA ILE A 13 1.85 -20.03 -11.48
C ILE A 13 1.50 -20.57 -10.09
N VAL A 14 2.50 -20.91 -9.27
CA VAL A 14 2.24 -21.50 -7.94
C VAL A 14 1.48 -20.53 -7.04
N PRO A 15 1.87 -19.25 -6.88
CA PRO A 15 1.07 -18.30 -6.09
C PRO A 15 -0.33 -18.07 -6.66
N ALA A 16 -0.46 -18.00 -7.98
CA ALA A 16 -1.77 -17.80 -8.63
C ALA A 16 -2.73 -18.98 -8.33
N LEU A 17 -2.24 -20.22 -8.48
CA LEU A 17 -3.01 -21.41 -8.15
C LEU A 17 -3.31 -21.48 -6.65
N PHE A 18 -2.36 -21.10 -5.80
CA PHE A 18 -2.55 -21.07 -4.36
C PHE A 18 -3.72 -20.16 -3.95
N VAL A 19 -3.83 -18.96 -4.53
CA VAL A 19 -4.96 -18.05 -4.28
C VAL A 19 -6.30 -18.68 -4.69
N LEU A 20 -6.36 -19.35 -5.85
CA LEU A 20 -7.57 -20.06 -6.29
C LEU A 20 -7.93 -21.22 -5.36
N ILE A 21 -6.95 -21.99 -4.91
CA ILE A 21 -7.15 -23.09 -3.96
C ILE A 21 -7.69 -22.54 -2.63
N LEU A 22 -7.16 -21.43 -2.13
CA LEU A 22 -7.67 -20.78 -0.92
C LEU A 22 -9.12 -20.31 -1.08
N ALA A 23 -9.47 -19.70 -2.22
CA ALA A 23 -10.85 -19.29 -2.49
C ALA A 23 -11.83 -20.48 -2.52
N ILE A 24 -11.42 -21.60 -3.14
CA ILE A 24 -12.21 -22.83 -3.17
C ILE A 24 -12.32 -23.43 -1.76
N ALA A 25 -11.22 -23.48 -1.01
CA ALA A 25 -11.20 -24.00 0.36
C ALA A 25 -12.12 -23.18 1.27
N ALA A 26 -12.01 -21.84 1.25
CA ALA A 26 -12.88 -20.94 2.00
C ALA A 26 -14.35 -21.12 1.62
N SER A 27 -14.66 -21.24 0.32
CA SER A 27 -16.02 -21.51 -0.16
C SER A 27 -16.60 -22.82 0.39
N ARG A 28 -15.77 -23.87 0.49
CA ARG A 28 -16.20 -25.20 0.98
C ARG A 28 -16.32 -25.27 2.50
N LEU A 29 -15.41 -24.64 3.22
CA LEU A 29 -15.36 -24.68 4.69
C LEU A 29 -16.42 -23.77 5.32
N GLU A 30 -16.61 -22.58 4.77
CA GLU A 30 -17.53 -21.56 5.32
C GLU A 30 -18.91 -21.57 4.65
N GLY A 31 -19.13 -22.42 3.64
CA GLY A 31 -20.39 -22.46 2.89
C GLY A 31 -20.67 -21.20 2.05
N ILE A 32 -19.65 -20.37 1.81
CA ILE A 32 -19.76 -19.13 1.04
C ILE A 32 -19.76 -19.44 -0.45
N ARG A 33 -20.66 -18.80 -1.22
CA ARG A 33 -20.72 -18.98 -2.68
C ARG A 33 -19.44 -18.47 -3.34
N LEU A 34 -18.84 -19.28 -4.23
CA LEU A 34 -17.59 -18.94 -4.93
C LEU A 34 -17.64 -17.59 -5.67
N ILE A 35 -18.82 -17.16 -6.11
CA ILE A 35 -19.04 -15.87 -6.78
C ILE A 35 -18.57 -14.66 -5.95
N PHE A 36 -18.59 -14.74 -4.61
CA PHE A 36 -18.10 -13.68 -3.74
C PHE A 36 -16.57 -13.51 -3.76
N PHE A 37 -15.83 -14.52 -4.24
CA PHE A 37 -14.37 -14.46 -4.36
C PHE A 37 -13.89 -14.14 -5.77
N THR A 38 -14.72 -14.38 -6.79
CA THR A 38 -14.31 -14.29 -8.20
C THR A 38 -14.96 -13.15 -8.97
N ARG A 39 -16.09 -12.63 -8.49
CA ARG A 39 -16.81 -11.53 -9.13
C ARG A 39 -16.47 -10.20 -8.45
N ASP A 40 -16.40 -9.14 -9.24
CA ASP A 40 -16.12 -7.80 -8.77
C ASP A 40 -17.25 -7.24 -7.89
N VAL A 41 -16.86 -6.34 -6.97
CA VAL A 41 -17.77 -5.76 -5.97
C VAL A 41 -18.86 -4.91 -6.64
N THR A 42 -18.55 -4.19 -7.71
CA THR A 42 -19.53 -3.32 -8.39
C THR A 42 -20.64 -4.15 -9.02
N THR A 43 -20.33 -5.30 -9.61
CA THR A 43 -21.35 -6.23 -10.12
C THR A 43 -22.10 -6.96 -9.01
N LEU A 44 -21.43 -7.37 -7.93
CA LEU A 44 -22.10 -8.00 -6.78
C LEU A 44 -23.09 -7.06 -6.10
N GLY A 45 -22.75 -5.78 -5.99
CA GLY A 45 -23.57 -4.74 -5.37
C GLY A 45 -24.56 -4.04 -6.29
N ASN A 46 -24.60 -4.38 -7.59
CA ASN A 46 -25.37 -3.66 -8.62
C ASN A 46 -25.08 -2.14 -8.60
N LEU A 47 -23.81 -1.79 -8.44
CA LEU A 47 -23.32 -0.41 -8.34
C LEU A 47 -22.89 0.13 -9.71
N PRO A 48 -22.88 1.45 -9.91
CA PRO A 48 -22.29 2.06 -11.10
C PRO A 48 -20.83 1.64 -11.29
N PHE A 49 -20.37 1.62 -12.55
CA PHE A 49 -19.00 1.18 -12.88
C PHE A 49 -17.89 2.03 -12.22
N TYR A 50 -18.20 3.26 -11.83
CA TYR A 50 -17.27 4.20 -11.19
C TYR A 50 -17.32 4.14 -9.65
N ALA A 51 -18.14 3.28 -9.06
CA ALA A 51 -18.23 3.15 -7.61
C ALA A 51 -16.85 2.78 -7.03
N GLY A 52 -16.37 3.59 -6.08
CA GLY A 52 -15.05 3.40 -5.47
C GLY A 52 -13.86 3.70 -6.38
N ALA A 53 -14.04 4.41 -7.52
CA ALA A 53 -12.96 4.64 -8.49
C ALA A 53 -11.71 5.33 -7.87
N ILE A 54 -11.90 6.36 -7.03
CA ILE A 54 -10.78 7.08 -6.38
C ILE A 54 -10.03 6.15 -5.43
N SER A 55 -10.75 5.42 -4.58
CA SER A 55 -10.16 4.42 -3.66
C SER A 55 -9.41 3.32 -4.44
N THR A 56 -10.00 2.82 -5.53
CA THR A 56 -9.38 1.81 -6.39
C THR A 56 -8.07 2.30 -7.02
N LEU A 57 -8.03 3.56 -7.48
CA LEU A 57 -6.80 4.17 -7.97
C LEU A 57 -5.76 4.32 -6.84
N GLY A 58 -6.19 4.63 -5.61
CA GLY A 58 -5.32 4.69 -4.44
C GLY A 58 -4.65 3.35 -4.16
N ILE A 59 -5.43 2.26 -4.18
CA ILE A 59 -4.94 0.87 -4.05
C ILE A 59 -3.87 0.57 -5.11
N PHE A 60 -4.11 0.96 -6.37
CA PHE A 60 -3.10 0.78 -7.42
C PHE A 60 -1.81 1.53 -7.12
N LEU A 61 -1.88 2.77 -6.63
CA LEU A 61 -0.70 3.57 -6.30
C LEU A 61 0.09 2.98 -5.10
N TRP A 62 -0.60 2.44 -4.09
CA TRP A 62 0.05 1.65 -3.04
C TRP A 62 0.78 0.45 -3.62
N GLY A 63 0.14 -0.29 -4.54
CA GLY A 63 0.74 -1.42 -5.25
C GLY A 63 1.95 -1.02 -6.11
N VAL A 64 1.90 0.12 -6.79
CA VAL A 64 3.02 0.67 -7.57
C VAL A 64 4.21 0.96 -6.65
N THR A 65 3.97 1.63 -5.53
CA THR A 65 5.04 1.90 -4.55
C THR A 65 5.64 0.62 -4.02
N ALA A 66 4.79 -0.34 -3.62
CA ALA A 66 5.24 -1.64 -3.12
C ALA A 66 6.12 -2.38 -4.14
N ALA A 67 5.68 -2.46 -5.40
CA ALA A 67 6.38 -3.13 -6.48
C ALA A 67 7.73 -2.48 -6.81
N ILE A 68 7.76 -1.14 -6.93
CA ILE A 68 8.99 -0.40 -7.27
C ILE A 68 10.01 -0.46 -6.15
N CYS A 69 9.58 -0.28 -4.90
CA CYS A 69 10.47 -0.39 -3.75
C CYS A 69 11.01 -1.81 -3.59
N LEU A 70 10.17 -2.84 -3.78
CA LEU A 70 10.63 -4.25 -3.73
C LEU A 70 11.62 -4.56 -4.85
N PHE A 71 11.35 -4.10 -6.08
CA PHE A 71 12.25 -4.24 -7.21
C PHE A 71 13.60 -3.56 -6.93
N THR A 72 13.58 -2.33 -6.43
CA THR A 72 14.78 -1.55 -6.10
C THR A 72 15.60 -2.24 -5.00
N SER A 73 14.93 -2.73 -3.95
CA SER A 73 15.57 -3.52 -2.89
C SER A 73 16.25 -4.80 -3.43
N SER A 74 15.60 -5.49 -4.37
CA SER A 74 16.17 -6.69 -5.02
C SER A 74 17.42 -6.40 -5.87
N LEU A 75 17.49 -5.21 -6.48
CA LEU A 75 18.66 -4.77 -7.22
C LEU A 75 19.82 -4.43 -6.26
N LEU A 76 19.52 -3.73 -5.17
CA LEU A 76 20.49 -3.34 -4.14
C LEU A 76 21.11 -4.54 -3.42
N LEU A 77 20.39 -5.67 -3.35
CA LEU A 77 20.96 -6.94 -2.85
C LEU A 77 22.21 -7.36 -3.62
N LYS A 78 22.24 -7.13 -4.94
CA LYS A 78 23.42 -7.41 -5.80
C LYS A 78 24.53 -6.39 -5.63
N LEU A 79 24.22 -5.21 -5.11
CA LEU A 79 25.15 -4.12 -4.87
C LEU A 79 25.73 -4.12 -3.45
N ALA A 80 25.28 -5.05 -2.59
CA ALA A 80 25.66 -5.19 -1.19
C ALA A 80 25.40 -3.93 -0.31
N ASP A 81 24.52 -3.03 -0.75
CA ASP A 81 24.11 -1.85 0.02
C ASP A 81 22.94 -2.20 0.95
N ARG A 82 23.28 -2.71 2.14
CA ARG A 82 22.30 -3.22 3.11
C ARG A 82 21.39 -2.12 3.66
N GLN A 83 21.87 -0.89 3.78
CA GLN A 83 21.10 0.18 4.38
C GLN A 83 20.00 0.67 3.43
N LEU A 84 20.33 0.92 2.16
CA LEU A 84 19.32 1.27 1.14
C LEU A 84 18.38 0.10 0.84
N LEU A 85 18.89 -1.13 0.83
CA LEU A 85 18.06 -2.32 0.65
C LEU A 85 16.96 -2.38 1.69
N ASN A 86 17.31 -2.24 2.98
CA ASN A 86 16.36 -2.30 4.08
C ASN A 86 15.38 -1.12 4.06
N PHE A 87 15.86 0.08 3.68
CA PHE A 87 14.99 1.24 3.51
C PHE A 87 13.85 0.95 2.53
N PHE A 88 14.18 0.53 1.30
CA PHE A 88 13.16 0.22 0.29
C PHE A 88 12.33 -1.02 0.64
N LEU A 89 12.92 -2.04 1.27
CA LEU A 89 12.17 -3.24 1.66
C LEU A 89 11.07 -2.90 2.68
N VAL A 90 11.37 -2.09 3.67
CA VAL A 90 10.38 -1.69 4.69
C VAL A 90 9.26 -0.88 4.06
N VAL A 91 9.57 0.07 3.17
CA VAL A 91 8.56 0.85 2.43
C VAL A 91 7.69 -0.04 1.56
N ALA A 92 8.29 -1.05 0.92
CA ALA A 92 7.54 -2.01 0.11
C ALA A 92 6.54 -2.80 0.95
N ILE A 93 6.94 -3.26 2.14
CA ILE A 93 6.07 -3.98 3.08
C ILE A 93 4.96 -3.06 3.61
N ILE A 94 5.28 -1.82 3.99
CA ILE A 94 4.30 -0.84 4.47
C ILE A 94 3.27 -0.54 3.38
N SER A 95 3.72 -0.27 2.16
CA SER A 95 2.81 0.06 1.04
C SER A 95 1.98 -1.15 0.62
N ALA A 96 2.53 -2.36 0.67
CA ALA A 96 1.77 -3.58 0.42
C ALA A 96 0.71 -3.82 1.50
N TYR A 97 1.03 -3.56 2.77
CA TYR A 97 0.05 -3.63 3.86
C TYR A 97 -1.08 -2.64 3.64
N LEU A 98 -0.77 -1.36 3.36
CA LEU A 98 -1.76 -0.32 3.05
C LEU A 98 -2.66 -0.70 1.86
N MET A 99 -2.07 -1.26 0.79
CA MET A 99 -2.82 -1.78 -0.35
C MET A 99 -3.83 -2.86 0.06
N PHE A 100 -3.40 -3.85 0.86
CA PHE A 100 -4.28 -4.93 1.31
C PHE A 100 -5.32 -4.46 2.32
N ASP A 101 -4.95 -3.51 3.17
CA ASP A 101 -5.84 -2.87 4.14
C ASP A 101 -6.98 -2.13 3.43
N ASP A 102 -6.67 -1.28 2.45
CA ASP A 102 -7.68 -0.58 1.64
C ASP A 102 -8.49 -1.55 0.74
N LEU A 103 -7.88 -2.65 0.27
CA LEU A 103 -8.57 -3.64 -0.59
C LEU A 103 -9.59 -4.48 0.16
N PHE A 104 -9.28 -4.86 1.40
CA PHE A 104 -10.12 -5.75 2.22
C PHE A 104 -10.81 -5.05 3.40
N LEU A 105 -10.59 -3.74 3.55
CA LEU A 105 -11.11 -2.93 4.66
C LEU A 105 -10.76 -3.56 6.02
N ILE A 106 -9.50 -3.98 6.16
CA ILE A 106 -9.04 -4.72 7.35
C ILE A 106 -9.18 -3.85 8.60
N HIS A 107 -8.82 -2.57 8.51
CA HIS A 107 -8.93 -1.63 9.61
C HIS A 107 -10.38 -1.41 10.07
N GLU A 108 -11.35 -1.34 9.15
CA GLU A 108 -12.77 -1.19 9.52
C GLU A 108 -13.30 -2.40 10.29
N HIS A 109 -12.91 -3.60 9.87
CA HIS A 109 -13.35 -4.85 10.51
C HIS A 109 -12.53 -5.22 11.75
N SER A 110 -11.46 -4.47 12.04
CA SER A 110 -10.52 -4.81 13.11
C SER A 110 -11.13 -4.79 14.51
N GLY A 111 -12.23 -4.06 14.71
CA GLY A 111 -12.95 -4.00 15.98
C GLY A 111 -13.42 -5.37 16.50
N THR A 112 -13.59 -6.36 15.62
CA THR A 112 -13.97 -7.72 16.02
C THR A 112 -12.79 -8.58 16.49
N TRP A 113 -11.54 -8.18 16.21
CA TRP A 113 -10.35 -9.01 16.46
C TRP A 113 -9.31 -8.34 17.36
N ILE A 114 -9.28 -7.01 17.41
CA ILE A 114 -8.27 -6.22 18.12
C ILE A 114 -8.95 -5.27 19.10
N ARG A 115 -8.49 -5.26 20.35
CA ARG A 115 -8.94 -4.30 21.36
C ARG A 115 -8.51 -2.89 20.94
N GLY A 116 -9.49 -1.98 20.81
CA GLY A 116 -9.29 -0.61 20.32
C GLY A 116 -9.55 -0.42 18.82
N GLY A 117 -9.87 -1.49 18.08
CA GLY A 117 -10.33 -1.45 16.70
C GLY A 117 -9.41 -0.68 15.76
N GLU A 118 -10.02 0.10 14.87
CA GLU A 118 -9.35 0.87 13.82
C GLU A 118 -8.24 1.78 14.34
N LYS A 119 -8.51 2.50 15.44
CA LYS A 119 -7.55 3.45 16.04
C LYS A 119 -6.24 2.76 16.41
N SER A 120 -6.31 1.52 16.90
CA SER A 120 -5.11 0.73 17.23
C SER A 120 -4.26 0.44 16.00
N ILE A 121 -4.89 0.15 14.84
CA ILE A 121 -4.18 -0.11 13.58
C ILE A 121 -3.55 1.16 13.04
N VAL A 122 -4.30 2.27 13.01
CA VAL A 122 -3.79 3.56 12.54
C VAL A 122 -2.60 4.01 13.40
N LEU A 123 -2.70 3.90 14.73
CA LEU A 123 -1.59 4.22 15.65
C LEU A 123 -0.38 3.30 15.44
N LEU A 124 -0.59 2.00 15.28
CA LEU A 124 0.49 1.05 15.02
C LEU A 124 1.19 1.38 13.71
N LEU A 125 0.43 1.63 12.64
CA LEU A 125 0.98 1.96 11.33
C LEU A 125 1.74 3.29 11.35
N GLY A 126 1.16 4.32 11.97
CA GLY A 126 1.85 5.59 12.21
C GLY A 126 3.14 5.42 13.00
N GLY A 127 3.15 4.55 14.01
CA GLY A 127 4.34 4.18 14.78
C GLY A 127 5.41 3.47 13.94
N VAL A 128 5.02 2.51 13.10
CA VAL A 128 5.92 1.79 12.18
C VAL A 128 6.55 2.74 11.17
N VAL A 129 5.74 3.63 10.58
CA VAL A 129 6.24 4.63 9.63
C VAL A 129 7.17 5.63 10.32
N SER A 130 6.82 6.10 11.51
CA SER A 130 7.67 7.02 12.30
C SER A 130 9.01 6.37 12.66
N LEU A 131 8.99 5.11 13.09
CA LEU A 131 10.20 4.34 13.38
C LEU A 131 11.06 4.17 12.13
N HIS A 132 10.45 3.85 10.98
CA HIS A 132 11.14 3.76 9.70
C HIS A 132 11.85 5.08 9.35
N LEU A 133 11.14 6.21 9.40
CA LEU A 133 11.73 7.53 9.13
C LEU A 133 12.85 7.86 10.10
N PHE A 134 12.71 7.51 11.38
CA PHE A 134 13.74 7.73 12.38
C PHE A 134 15.01 6.92 12.09
N LEU A 135 14.86 5.61 11.83
CA LEU A 135 15.97 4.70 11.54
C LEU A 135 16.72 5.08 10.25
N PHE A 136 16.00 5.55 9.23
CA PHE A 136 16.55 5.92 7.93
C PHE A 136 16.62 7.44 7.70
N ARG A 137 16.58 8.25 8.77
CA ARG A 137 16.56 9.72 8.68
C ARG A 137 17.67 10.33 7.83
N LYS A 138 18.88 9.75 7.88
CA LYS A 138 20.01 10.23 7.08
C LYS A 138 19.80 10.02 5.58
N ILE A 139 19.12 8.93 5.20
CA ILE A 139 18.75 8.66 3.81
C ILE A 139 17.72 9.69 3.37
N VAL A 140 16.64 9.84 4.14
CA VAL A 140 15.55 10.77 3.83
C VAL A 140 16.02 12.24 3.77
N GLN A 141 16.95 12.65 4.65
CA GLN A 141 17.52 14.00 4.62
C GLN A 141 18.34 14.30 3.37
N ASN A 142 18.85 13.26 2.71
CA ASN A 142 19.62 13.38 1.46
C ASN A 142 18.74 13.26 0.20
N THR A 143 17.41 13.12 0.34
CA THR A 143 16.47 13.10 -0.78
C THR A 143 15.67 14.41 -0.85
N HIS A 144 14.94 14.62 -1.94
CA HIS A 144 13.96 15.69 -2.03
C HIS A 144 12.67 15.34 -1.26
N TYR A 145 12.75 15.32 0.07
CA TYR A 145 11.67 14.89 0.97
C TYR A 145 10.43 15.81 1.03
N GLY A 146 10.38 16.88 0.21
CA GLY A 146 9.22 17.79 0.14
C GLY A 146 7.92 17.09 -0.25
N MET A 147 7.96 16.17 -1.22
CA MET A 147 6.79 15.35 -1.58
C MET A 147 6.35 14.44 -0.43
N LEU A 148 7.31 13.90 0.33
CA LEU A 148 7.02 13.05 1.48
C LEU A 148 6.34 13.84 2.61
N LEU A 149 6.75 15.10 2.84
CA LEU A 149 6.07 15.98 3.81
C LEU A 149 4.61 16.25 3.40
N ILE A 150 4.37 16.58 2.13
CA ILE A 150 3.01 16.77 1.62
C ILE A 150 2.20 15.50 1.79
N ALA A 151 2.78 14.33 1.49
CA ALA A 151 2.12 13.04 1.68
C ALA A 151 1.64 12.86 3.12
N PHE A 152 2.52 13.10 4.10
CA PHE A 152 2.17 13.00 5.52
C PHE A 152 1.15 14.03 5.97
N SER A 153 1.28 15.29 5.52
CA SER A 153 0.32 16.33 5.84
C SER A 153 -1.07 16.00 5.32
N MET A 154 -1.17 15.47 4.11
CA MET A 154 -2.45 15.13 3.48
C MET A 154 -3.08 13.86 4.07
N LEU A 155 -2.29 12.80 4.32
CA LEU A 155 -2.78 11.60 5.00
C LEU A 155 -3.18 11.88 6.44
N GLY A 156 -2.40 12.71 7.16
CA GLY A 156 -2.75 13.14 8.51
C GLY A 156 -4.01 14.01 8.54
N ALA A 157 -4.19 14.90 7.55
CA ALA A 157 -5.40 15.70 7.41
C ALA A 157 -6.64 14.83 7.16
N SER A 158 -6.52 13.76 6.38
CA SER A 158 -7.60 12.79 6.16
C SER A 158 -8.03 12.11 7.47
N VAL A 159 -7.08 11.61 8.27
CA VAL A 159 -7.39 10.99 9.59
C VAL A 159 -8.04 12.00 10.55
N ILE A 160 -7.57 13.25 10.55
CA ILE A 160 -8.17 14.31 11.38
C ILE A 160 -9.58 14.64 10.89
N ALA A 161 -9.81 14.70 9.57
CA ALA A 161 -11.11 15.00 8.99
C ALA A 161 -12.17 13.95 9.39
N ASP A 162 -11.79 12.68 9.44
CA ASP A 162 -12.66 11.60 9.90
C ASP A 162 -12.98 11.72 11.41
N GLU A 163 -11.97 11.91 12.27
CA GLU A 163 -12.18 12.06 13.72
C GLU A 163 -13.01 13.32 14.11
N LEU A 164 -12.92 14.38 13.30
CA LEU A 164 -13.67 15.61 13.50
C LEU A 164 -15.09 15.56 12.92
N GLN A 165 -15.42 14.54 12.13
CA GLN A 165 -16.74 14.37 11.49
C GLN A 165 -17.90 14.56 12.49
N PRO A 166 -17.92 13.94 13.69
CA PRO A 166 -19.07 14.03 14.59
C PRO A 166 -19.32 15.44 15.17
N TYR A 167 -18.32 16.32 15.11
CA TYR A 167 -18.36 17.63 15.77
C TYR A 167 -18.63 18.79 14.80
N PHE A 168 -18.18 18.68 13.55
CA PHE A 168 -18.14 19.81 12.62
C PHE A 168 -18.93 19.62 11.34
N TRP A 169 -19.32 18.39 10.98
CA TRP A 169 -19.96 18.12 9.69
C TRP A 169 -21.23 17.28 9.83
N GLU A 170 -22.34 17.74 9.23
CA GLU A 170 -23.45 16.85 8.90
C GLU A 170 -23.01 15.91 7.78
N LYS A 171 -23.36 14.62 7.83
CA LYS A 171 -23.01 13.64 6.79
C LYS A 171 -23.41 14.17 5.40
N GLY A 172 -22.42 14.60 4.62
CA GLY A 172 -22.64 15.25 3.34
C GLY A 172 -21.38 15.26 2.48
N ASP A 173 -21.58 15.41 1.17
CA ASP A 173 -20.57 15.18 0.12
C ASP A 173 -19.27 15.98 0.30
N LEU A 174 -19.32 17.15 0.94
CA LEU A 174 -18.15 18.00 1.15
C LEU A 174 -17.19 17.43 2.21
N HIS A 175 -17.70 16.73 3.22
CA HIS A 175 -16.87 16.01 4.21
C HIS A 175 -16.15 14.84 3.54
N THR A 176 -16.90 14.01 2.83
CA THR A 176 -16.36 12.88 2.07
C THR A 176 -15.31 13.33 1.06
N LEU A 177 -15.55 14.44 0.35
CA LEU A 177 -14.55 15.00 -0.55
C LEU A 177 -13.29 15.50 0.17
N ALA A 178 -13.42 16.11 1.35
CA ALA A 178 -12.28 16.57 2.13
C ALA A 178 -11.46 15.37 2.65
N GLU A 179 -12.11 14.37 3.20
CA GLU A 179 -11.49 13.15 3.72
C GLU A 179 -10.82 12.34 2.60
N ASP A 180 -11.60 11.88 1.61
CA ASP A 180 -11.11 11.04 0.51
C ASP A 180 -10.17 11.81 -0.43
N GLY A 181 -10.43 13.09 -0.64
CA GLY A 181 -9.61 13.94 -1.49
C GLY A 181 -8.22 14.18 -0.89
N THR A 182 -8.13 14.46 0.41
CA THR A 182 -6.83 14.60 1.08
C THR A 182 -6.10 13.27 1.15
N LYS A 183 -6.81 12.15 1.44
CA LYS A 183 -6.22 10.81 1.36
C LYS A 183 -5.61 10.56 -0.02
N TRP A 184 -6.36 10.81 -1.09
CA TRP A 184 -5.91 10.64 -2.47
C TRP A 184 -4.63 11.42 -2.79
N VAL A 185 -4.58 12.72 -2.49
CA VAL A 185 -3.37 13.53 -2.72
C VAL A 185 -2.20 13.00 -1.92
N GLY A 186 -2.44 12.57 -0.67
CA GLY A 186 -1.45 11.92 0.17
C GLY A 186 -0.81 10.69 -0.48
N ILE A 187 -1.63 9.80 -1.03
CA ILE A 187 -1.19 8.58 -1.74
C ILE A 187 -0.37 8.91 -2.98
N VAL A 188 -0.81 9.89 -3.77
CA VAL A 188 -0.11 10.34 -4.99
C VAL A 188 1.28 10.86 -4.62
N CYS A 189 1.38 11.72 -3.60
CA CYS A 189 2.65 12.28 -3.15
C CYS A 189 3.57 11.22 -2.54
N TRP A 190 3.04 10.27 -1.77
CA TRP A 190 3.79 9.13 -1.25
C TRP A 190 4.43 8.33 -2.39
N THR A 191 3.61 7.99 -3.39
CA THR A 191 4.04 7.21 -4.55
C THR A 191 5.09 7.96 -5.35
N GLY A 192 4.82 9.23 -5.67
CA GLY A 192 5.76 10.08 -6.41
C GLY A 192 7.12 10.16 -5.73
N TYR A 193 7.14 10.39 -4.41
CA TYR A 193 8.37 10.45 -3.63
C TYR A 193 9.19 9.16 -3.74
N TYR A 194 8.59 7.99 -3.50
CA TYR A 194 9.34 6.74 -3.48
C TYR A 194 9.74 6.25 -4.86
N VAL A 195 8.94 6.52 -5.90
CA VAL A 195 9.29 6.27 -7.30
C VAL A 195 10.51 7.09 -7.69
N GLN A 196 10.49 8.40 -7.40
CA GLN A 196 11.60 9.29 -7.74
C GLN A 196 12.86 8.93 -6.94
N THR A 197 12.71 8.68 -5.64
CA THR A 197 13.83 8.26 -4.78
C THR A 197 14.45 6.96 -5.28
N ALA A 198 13.65 5.97 -5.69
CA ALA A 198 14.15 4.73 -6.29
C ALA A 198 14.93 5.00 -7.58
N PHE A 199 14.40 5.84 -8.46
CA PHE A 199 15.05 6.22 -9.71
C PHE A 199 16.42 6.87 -9.47
N ASP A 200 16.49 7.88 -8.60
CA ASP A 200 17.71 8.63 -8.30
C ASP A 200 18.82 7.72 -7.75
N PHE A 201 18.49 6.82 -6.83
CA PHE A 201 19.46 5.86 -6.28
C PHE A 201 19.95 4.85 -7.32
N ILE A 202 19.08 4.36 -8.21
CA ILE A 202 19.48 3.42 -9.27
C ILE A 202 20.44 4.10 -10.25
N ILE A 203 20.15 5.33 -10.67
CA ILE A 203 21.02 6.10 -11.57
C ILE A 203 22.37 6.38 -10.91
N GLN A 204 22.39 6.84 -9.66
CA GLN A 204 23.63 7.10 -8.91
C GLN A 204 24.50 5.84 -8.85
N LYS A 205 23.93 4.70 -8.45
CA LYS A 205 24.68 3.43 -8.33
C LYS A 205 25.15 2.87 -9.66
N THR A 206 24.45 3.17 -10.76
CA THR A 206 24.88 2.77 -12.10
C THR A 206 26.08 3.60 -12.56
N ASN A 207 26.12 4.88 -12.22
CA ASN A 207 27.22 5.78 -12.55
C ASN A 207 28.47 5.51 -11.71
N GLU A 208 28.33 5.15 -10.44
CA GLU A 208 29.47 4.75 -9.56
C GLU A 208 30.22 3.49 -10.04
N LYS A 209 29.61 2.70 -10.92
CA LYS A 209 30.20 1.45 -11.47
C LYS A 209 30.90 1.61 -12.82
N ARG A 210 30.77 2.77 -13.48
CA ARG A 210 31.47 3.09 -14.73
C ARG A 210 32.78 3.80 -14.43
#